data_AF-X6NGT8-F1
#
_entry.id   AF-X6NGT8-F1
#
_cell.length_a   1.000
_cell.length_b   1.000
_cell.length_c   1.000
_cell.angle_alpha   90.00
_cell.angle_beta   90.00
_cell.angle_gamma   90.00
#
_symmetry.space_group_name_H-M   'P 1'
#
loop_
_entity.id
_entity.type
_entity.pdbx_description
1 polymer ?
#
loop_
_entity_poly.entity_id
_entity_poly.type
_entity_poly.pdbx_seq_one_letter_code
_entity_poly.pdbx_strand_id
1 'polypeptide(L)'
;IQGLQQRNKELENALKIERMSRESTVVSGTSGSSSKGSDRRESVSILHHRMFRRFLESEEQSEEAITTLKARIEELERQLRVEQVKTEEVDRGRRESISTLHSNMFKQLLDAEADHDQKIKDLLQQIKDLKQQVKFLELENSTLKQQMASLCVCSLFFLALSSCLFFLLNSKNKGTETKAKLNQYANISNIFTPVAEHGDNNQSKKDMRQAQKEFRPSNIQNMQDTIDYYKQAYEGERMKVQQLQSELEEKESLLVKWSQNDAEDVGELRQKIIELENQLLTTRQFADETERNRRASINYLSNQMMSSLVDAEHEHEQSIKELRETIKNLEKEKQNLNSQMHAEEKKRKSSNAEVSATMFNKLLLVEQEKDGEKQKYEEQIQKYEEQIQKLQQQLQQLQKNKTMETPQLNSQQEHQKQVNQLLDQLNQLKTVADIHRQCQPHITALNERIAHLETSKLVMIEECNRQMNLLRTGLRVMNKK
;
A
#
# COMPACT_ATOMS: atom_id res chain seq x y z
N ILE A 1 -2.27 -30.92 -12.58
CA ILE A 1 -1.57 -32.13 -13.08
C ILE A 1 -0.95 -32.91 -11.92
N GLN A 2 0.03 -32.38 -11.18
CA GLN A 2 0.70 -33.08 -10.06
C GLN A 2 -0.26 -33.77 -9.07
N GLY A 3 -1.29 -33.08 -8.58
CA GLY A 3 -2.29 -33.69 -7.67
C GLY A 3 -3.07 -34.88 -8.25
N LEU A 4 -3.20 -35.02 -9.58
CA LEU A 4 -3.77 -36.22 -10.21
C LEU A 4 -2.75 -37.36 -10.29
N GLN A 5 -1.47 -37.05 -10.48
CA GLN A 5 -0.39 -38.06 -10.46
C GLN A 5 -0.22 -38.65 -9.06
N GLN A 6 -0.33 -37.81 -8.02
CA GLN A 6 -0.33 -38.23 -6.62
C GLN A 6 -1.54 -39.14 -6.30
N ARG A 7 -2.75 -38.74 -6.71
CA ARG A 7 -3.98 -39.53 -6.52
C ARG A 7 -3.97 -40.88 -7.25
N ASN A 8 -3.35 -40.96 -8.43
CA ASN A 8 -3.12 -42.23 -9.12
C ASN A 8 -2.16 -43.14 -8.33
N LYS A 9 -1.06 -42.59 -7.80
CA LYS A 9 -0.08 -43.34 -6.99
C LYS A 9 -0.69 -43.89 -5.69
N GLU A 10 -1.61 -43.15 -5.07
CA GLU A 10 -2.41 -43.60 -3.93
C GLU A 10 -3.33 -44.77 -4.31
N LEU A 11 -4.02 -44.69 -5.46
CA LEU A 11 -4.87 -45.76 -5.97
C LEU A 11 -4.08 -47.02 -6.34
N GLU A 12 -2.91 -46.90 -6.96
CA GLU A 12 -2.02 -48.04 -7.23
C GLU A 12 -1.57 -48.75 -5.95
N ASN A 13 -1.19 -47.98 -4.92
CA ASN A 13 -0.83 -48.52 -3.61
C ASN A 13 -2.02 -49.23 -2.95
N ALA A 14 -3.22 -48.65 -3.00
CA ALA A 14 -4.44 -49.25 -2.45
C ALA A 14 -4.77 -50.59 -3.14
N LEU A 15 -4.71 -50.64 -4.47
CA LEU A 15 -4.93 -51.86 -5.27
C LEU A 15 -3.86 -52.93 -5.00
N LYS A 16 -2.60 -52.53 -4.75
CA LYS A 16 -1.51 -53.45 -4.38
C LYS A 16 -1.76 -54.09 -3.01
N ILE A 17 -2.19 -53.30 -2.02
CA ILE A 17 -2.58 -53.81 -0.69
C ILE A 17 -3.77 -54.77 -0.81
N GLU A 18 -4.74 -54.49 -1.68
CA GLU A 18 -5.88 -55.37 -1.91
C GLU A 18 -5.47 -56.72 -2.54
N ARG A 19 -4.57 -56.72 -3.54
CA ARG A 19 -4.04 -57.98 -4.11
C ARG A 19 -3.34 -58.84 -3.06
N MET A 20 -2.41 -58.28 -2.28
CA MET A 20 -1.74 -59.02 -1.20
C MET A 20 -2.73 -59.56 -0.17
N SER A 21 -3.81 -58.82 0.13
CA SER A 21 -4.88 -59.27 1.04
C SER A 21 -5.63 -60.48 0.47
N ARG A 22 -5.98 -60.45 -0.83
CA ARG A 22 -6.65 -61.56 -1.53
C ARG A 22 -5.74 -62.79 -1.63
N GLU A 23 -4.48 -62.62 -2.04
CA GLU A 23 -3.48 -63.70 -2.15
C GLU A 23 -3.23 -64.40 -0.82
N SER A 24 -3.09 -63.64 0.28
CA SER A 24 -2.95 -64.18 1.64
C SER A 24 -4.16 -65.01 2.10
N THR A 25 -5.35 -64.77 1.54
CA THR A 25 -6.60 -65.46 1.90
C THR A 25 -6.78 -66.80 1.18
N VAL A 26 -6.02 -67.08 0.12
CA VAL A 26 -6.18 -68.29 -0.72
C VAL A 26 -5.25 -69.43 -0.30
N VAL A 27 -4.14 -69.14 0.38
CA VAL A 27 -3.07 -70.13 0.65
C VAL A 27 -3.34 -71.02 1.88
N SER A 28 -4.22 -70.61 2.81
CA SER A 28 -4.56 -71.37 4.03
C SER A 28 -5.62 -72.48 3.84
N GLY A 29 -5.88 -72.90 2.60
CA GLY A 29 -7.05 -73.69 2.20
C GLY A 29 -7.02 -75.21 2.41
N THR A 30 -6.22 -75.77 3.33
CA THR A 30 -6.17 -77.24 3.56
C THR A 30 -5.97 -77.66 5.01
N SER A 31 -6.82 -78.61 5.46
CA SER A 31 -6.87 -79.28 6.78
C SER A 31 -7.33 -78.42 7.98
N GLY A 32 -7.85 -79.07 9.04
CA GLY A 32 -8.18 -78.43 10.32
C GLY A 32 -9.66 -78.06 10.56
N SER A 33 -10.53 -79.05 10.76
CA SER A 33 -11.89 -78.80 11.27
C SER A 33 -11.89 -78.48 12.78
N SER A 34 -12.78 -77.57 13.22
CA SER A 34 -13.20 -77.29 14.62
C SER A 34 -12.60 -76.06 15.35
N SER A 35 -12.76 -74.83 14.81
CA SER A 35 -12.71 -73.59 15.63
C SER A 35 -13.53 -72.40 15.11
N LYS A 36 -14.70 -72.64 14.48
CA LYS A 36 -15.49 -71.61 13.75
C LYS A 36 -16.04 -70.42 14.58
N GLY A 37 -15.71 -70.32 15.86
CA GLY A 37 -16.09 -69.21 16.74
C GLY A 37 -15.02 -68.12 16.93
N SER A 38 -13.73 -68.43 16.72
CA SER A 38 -12.63 -67.49 16.98
C SER A 38 -12.48 -66.46 15.86
N ASP A 39 -12.32 -66.95 14.63
CA ASP A 39 -11.97 -66.18 13.43
C ASP A 39 -12.95 -65.03 13.14
N ARG A 40 -14.23 -65.20 13.54
CA ARG A 40 -15.26 -64.14 13.45
C ARG A 40 -15.00 -62.97 14.39
N ARG A 41 -14.50 -63.22 15.61
CA ARG A 41 -14.14 -62.13 16.55
C ARG A 41 -12.87 -61.43 16.09
N GLU A 42 -11.90 -62.20 15.60
CA GLU A 42 -10.62 -61.69 15.11
C GLU A 42 -10.80 -60.84 13.83
N SER A 43 -11.60 -61.29 12.86
CA SER A 43 -11.93 -60.50 11.66
C SER A 43 -12.66 -59.19 11.97
N VAL A 44 -13.54 -59.15 12.99
CA VAL A 44 -14.16 -57.90 13.46
C VAL A 44 -13.14 -56.99 14.13
N SER A 45 -12.22 -57.54 14.94
CA SER A 45 -11.13 -56.78 15.56
C SER A 45 -10.20 -56.16 14.50
N ILE A 46 -9.80 -56.93 13.49
CA ILE A 46 -8.99 -56.46 12.36
C ILE A 46 -9.72 -55.37 11.55
N LEU A 47 -11.04 -55.53 11.33
CA LEU A 47 -11.85 -54.50 10.66
C LEU A 47 -11.93 -53.21 11.49
N HIS A 48 -12.16 -53.31 12.80
CA HIS A 48 -12.20 -52.16 13.70
C HIS A 48 -10.83 -51.44 13.73
N HIS A 49 -9.72 -52.17 13.84
CA HIS A 49 -8.38 -51.60 13.79
C HIS A 49 -8.07 -50.91 12.45
N ARG A 50 -8.56 -51.48 11.33
CA ARG A 50 -8.41 -50.88 10.00
C ARG A 50 -9.27 -49.64 9.81
N MET A 51 -10.48 -49.58 10.37
CA MET A 51 -11.32 -48.39 10.36
C MET A 51 -10.77 -47.30 11.28
N PHE A 52 -10.32 -47.66 12.49
CA PHE A 52 -9.73 -46.71 13.44
C PHE A 52 -8.42 -46.12 12.91
N ARG A 53 -7.56 -46.93 12.28
CA ARG A 53 -6.37 -46.41 11.59
C ARG A 53 -6.73 -45.44 10.47
N ARG A 54 -7.72 -45.76 9.64
CA ARG A 54 -8.20 -44.85 8.58
C ARG A 54 -8.82 -43.56 9.12
N PHE A 55 -9.41 -43.60 10.31
CA PHE A 55 -9.90 -42.41 10.99
C PHE A 55 -8.72 -41.51 11.39
N LEU A 56 -7.71 -42.07 12.07
CA LEU A 56 -6.48 -41.33 12.44
C LEU A 56 -5.71 -40.81 11.20
N GLU A 57 -5.56 -41.63 10.15
CA GLU A 57 -4.95 -41.22 8.87
C GLU A 57 -5.72 -40.06 8.21
N SER A 58 -7.05 -39.97 8.40
CA SER A 58 -7.88 -38.88 7.89
C SER A 58 -7.91 -37.65 8.80
N GLU A 59 -7.71 -37.85 10.11
CA GLU A 59 -7.60 -36.80 11.12
C GLU A 59 -6.28 -36.05 10.93
N GLU A 60 -5.15 -36.78 10.84
CA GLU A 60 -3.81 -36.27 10.52
C GLU A 60 -3.80 -35.48 9.19
N GLN A 61 -4.41 -36.01 8.13
CA GLN A 61 -4.56 -35.28 6.85
C GLN A 61 -5.41 -34.02 6.97
N SER A 62 -6.40 -33.99 7.86
CA SER A 62 -7.21 -32.80 8.11
C SER A 62 -6.45 -31.73 8.90
N GLU A 63 -5.58 -32.14 9.84
CA GLU A 63 -4.69 -31.23 10.56
C GLU A 63 -3.59 -30.65 9.64
N GLU A 64 -3.03 -31.44 8.73
CA GLU A 64 -2.11 -30.95 7.69
C GLU A 64 -2.83 -29.94 6.75
N ALA A 65 -4.07 -30.21 6.36
CA ALA A 65 -4.88 -29.28 5.58
C ALA A 65 -5.20 -27.98 6.36
N ILE A 66 -5.49 -28.07 7.66
CA ILE A 66 -5.77 -26.89 8.51
C ILE A 66 -4.52 -26.06 8.74
N THR A 67 -3.36 -26.68 8.99
CA THR A 67 -2.09 -25.96 9.20
C THR A 67 -1.59 -25.29 7.93
N THR A 68 -1.67 -25.96 6.77
CA THR A 68 -1.34 -25.34 5.48
C THR A 68 -2.29 -24.21 5.09
N LEU A 69 -3.59 -24.32 5.41
CA LEU A 69 -4.54 -23.21 5.23
C LEU A 69 -4.26 -22.03 6.17
N LYS A 70 -3.93 -22.27 7.45
CA LYS A 70 -3.54 -21.21 8.41
C LYS A 70 -2.31 -20.45 7.90
N ALA A 71 -1.23 -21.16 7.53
CA ALA A 71 -0.04 -20.54 6.97
C ALA A 71 -0.33 -19.74 5.67
N ARG A 72 -1.31 -20.19 4.86
CA ARG A 72 -1.74 -19.45 3.67
C ARG A 72 -2.54 -18.19 4.00
N ILE A 73 -3.34 -18.19 5.07
CA ILE A 73 -4.06 -17.01 5.57
C ILE A 73 -3.06 -15.99 6.11
N GLU A 74 -2.10 -16.42 6.95
CA GLU A 74 -1.05 -15.55 7.50
C GLU A 74 -0.22 -14.87 6.41
N GLU A 75 0.18 -15.61 5.35
CA GLU A 75 0.89 -15.03 4.21
C GLU A 75 0.02 -14.05 3.40
N LEU A 76 -1.29 -14.29 3.27
CA LEU A 76 -2.21 -13.37 2.60
C LEU A 76 -2.46 -12.11 3.43
N GLU A 77 -2.56 -12.21 4.76
CA GLU A 77 -2.59 -11.05 5.66
C GLU A 77 -1.30 -10.23 5.56
N ARG A 78 -0.14 -10.90 5.53
CA ARG A 78 1.16 -10.24 5.38
C ARG A 78 1.25 -9.49 4.05
N GLN A 79 0.76 -10.08 2.95
CA GLN A 79 0.68 -9.42 1.65
C GLN A 79 -0.29 -8.22 1.68
N LEU A 80 -1.46 -8.35 2.32
CA LEU A 80 -2.44 -7.28 2.46
C LEU A 80 -1.89 -6.09 3.26
N ARG A 81 -1.17 -6.33 4.37
CA ARG A 81 -0.49 -5.28 5.15
C ARG A 81 0.60 -4.57 4.32
N VAL A 82 1.33 -5.30 3.48
CA VAL A 82 2.34 -4.72 2.57
C VAL A 82 1.71 -3.84 1.50
N GLU A 83 0.59 -4.24 0.89
CA GLU A 83 -0.13 -3.38 -0.07
C GLU A 83 -0.78 -2.16 0.61
N GLN A 84 -1.30 -2.30 1.83
CA GLN A 84 -1.79 -1.16 2.62
C GLN A 84 -0.70 -0.09 2.79
N VAL A 85 0.50 -0.48 3.28
CA VAL A 85 1.63 0.46 3.45
C VAL A 85 2.00 1.13 2.12
N LYS A 86 2.08 0.38 1.00
CA LYS A 86 2.32 0.97 -0.33
C LYS A 86 1.26 2.00 -0.73
N THR A 87 -0.02 1.73 -0.47
CA THR A 87 -1.09 2.70 -0.78
C THR A 87 -1.00 3.96 0.09
N GLU A 88 -0.63 3.82 1.36
CA GLU A 88 -0.40 4.96 2.26
C GLU A 88 0.82 5.79 1.85
N GLU A 89 1.91 5.15 1.41
CA GLU A 89 3.10 5.81 0.84
C GLU A 89 2.77 6.59 -0.44
N VAL A 90 2.00 5.99 -1.37
CA VAL A 90 1.56 6.66 -2.60
C VAL A 90 0.65 7.86 -2.31
N ASP A 91 -0.30 7.73 -1.39
CA ASP A 91 -1.17 8.85 -1.00
C ASP A 91 -0.43 9.88 -0.13
N ARG A 92 0.62 9.49 0.62
CA ARG A 92 1.55 10.43 1.26
C ARG A 92 2.28 11.26 0.18
N GLY A 93 2.89 10.62 -0.81
CA GLY A 93 3.58 11.31 -1.91
C GLY A 93 2.65 12.24 -2.71
N ARG A 94 1.38 11.86 -2.90
CA ARG A 94 0.34 12.74 -3.47
C ARG A 94 0.07 13.96 -2.60
N ARG A 95 -0.09 13.78 -1.28
CA ARG A 95 -0.30 14.89 -0.32
C ARG A 95 0.90 15.83 -0.29
N GLU A 96 2.13 15.31 -0.32
CA GLU A 96 3.36 16.10 -0.40
C GLU A 96 3.45 16.88 -1.73
N SER A 97 3.11 16.26 -2.86
CA SER A 97 3.08 16.90 -4.18
C SER A 97 2.03 18.02 -4.27
N ILE A 98 0.82 17.80 -3.74
CA ILE A 98 -0.24 18.83 -3.68
C ILE A 98 0.17 19.97 -2.74
N SER A 99 0.74 19.68 -1.58
CA SER A 99 1.27 20.70 -0.66
C SER A 99 2.36 21.54 -1.33
N THR A 100 3.31 20.90 -2.01
CA THR A 100 4.38 21.56 -2.76
C THR A 100 3.82 22.45 -3.89
N LEU A 101 2.81 21.98 -4.63
CA LEU A 101 2.13 22.76 -5.66
C LEU A 101 1.43 23.99 -5.05
N HIS A 102 0.73 23.83 -3.93
CA HIS A 102 0.07 24.94 -3.23
C HIS A 102 1.09 25.96 -2.72
N SER A 103 2.19 25.54 -2.08
CA SER A 103 3.26 26.44 -1.64
C SER A 103 3.89 27.19 -2.82
N ASN A 104 4.12 26.53 -3.97
CA ASN A 104 4.64 27.18 -5.17
C ASN A 104 3.66 28.19 -5.77
N MET A 105 2.35 27.87 -5.81
CA MET A 105 1.32 28.80 -6.28
C MET A 105 1.15 30.00 -5.34
N PHE A 106 1.10 29.80 -4.02
CA PHE A 106 1.07 30.88 -3.05
C PHE A 106 2.32 31.76 -3.15
N LYS A 107 3.51 31.17 -3.33
CA LYS A 107 4.72 31.93 -3.56
C LYS A 107 4.63 32.76 -4.85
N GLN A 108 4.18 32.18 -5.96
CA GLN A 108 4.02 32.93 -7.23
C GLN A 108 3.02 34.08 -7.12
N LEU A 109 1.96 33.93 -6.32
CA LEU A 109 1.01 35.02 -6.03
C LEU A 109 1.67 36.14 -5.21
N LEU A 110 2.41 35.80 -4.15
CA LEU A 110 3.12 36.78 -3.31
C LEU A 110 4.27 37.47 -4.06
N ASP A 111 5.03 36.72 -4.86
CA ASP A 111 6.08 37.25 -5.73
C ASP A 111 5.46 38.24 -6.74
N ALA A 112 4.33 37.89 -7.37
CA ALA A 112 3.61 38.77 -8.31
C ALA A 112 2.94 39.99 -7.64
N GLU A 113 2.45 39.85 -6.41
CA GLU A 113 1.91 40.95 -5.61
C GLU A 113 3.03 41.95 -5.26
N ALA A 114 4.18 41.49 -4.79
CA ALA A 114 5.36 42.33 -4.55
C ALA A 114 5.85 43.03 -5.84
N ASP A 115 5.83 42.32 -6.97
CA ASP A 115 6.18 42.85 -8.29
C ASP A 115 5.19 43.93 -8.77
N HIS A 116 3.92 43.85 -8.37
CA HIS A 116 2.89 44.85 -8.67
C HIS A 116 3.04 46.07 -7.74
N ASP A 117 3.29 45.82 -6.45
CA ASP A 117 3.52 46.82 -5.42
C ASP A 117 4.78 47.67 -5.70
N GLN A 118 5.82 47.08 -6.31
CA GLN A 118 6.98 47.82 -6.79
C GLN A 118 6.63 48.69 -8.01
N LYS A 119 5.87 48.18 -8.99
CA LYS A 119 5.40 48.98 -10.13
C LYS A 119 4.53 50.17 -9.68
N ILE A 120 3.71 50.02 -8.64
CA ILE A 120 2.97 51.12 -8.02
C ILE A 120 3.94 52.18 -7.46
N LYS A 121 4.98 51.77 -6.71
CA LYS A 121 5.99 52.69 -6.15
C LYS A 121 6.74 53.44 -7.26
N ASP A 122 7.13 52.74 -8.32
CA ASP A 122 7.83 53.32 -9.47
C ASP A 122 6.96 54.33 -10.22
N LEU A 123 5.67 54.01 -10.46
CA LEU A 123 4.70 54.93 -11.07
C LEU A 123 4.40 56.15 -10.19
N LEU A 124 4.27 55.97 -8.87
CA LEU A 124 4.11 57.08 -7.92
C LEU A 124 5.33 58.01 -7.90
N GLN A 125 6.53 57.45 -8.02
CA GLN A 125 7.77 58.22 -8.12
C GLN A 125 7.85 58.96 -9.47
N GLN A 126 7.48 58.33 -10.60
CA GLN A 126 7.36 59.02 -11.90
C GLN A 126 6.34 60.18 -11.85
N ILE A 127 5.17 59.99 -11.23
CA ILE A 127 4.16 61.04 -11.04
C ILE A 127 4.71 62.20 -10.18
N LYS A 128 5.52 61.89 -9.16
CA LYS A 128 6.17 62.90 -8.31
C LYS A 128 7.25 63.67 -9.08
N ASP A 129 8.05 63.02 -9.91
CA ASP A 129 9.10 63.65 -10.70
C ASP A 129 8.52 64.50 -11.84
N LEU A 130 7.46 64.02 -12.51
CA LEU A 130 6.69 64.83 -13.47
C LEU A 130 6.07 66.07 -12.78
N LYS A 131 5.54 65.94 -11.55
CA LYS A 131 5.06 67.10 -10.77
C LYS A 131 6.19 68.07 -10.39
N GLN A 132 7.42 67.61 -10.20
CA GLN A 132 8.58 68.49 -10.02
C GLN A 132 9.00 69.18 -11.32
N GLN A 133 8.98 68.47 -12.46
CA GLN A 133 9.23 69.05 -13.77
C GLN A 133 8.20 70.12 -14.14
N VAL A 134 6.91 69.87 -13.90
CA VAL A 134 5.85 70.88 -14.09
C VAL A 134 6.12 72.11 -13.23
N LYS A 135 6.44 71.96 -11.93
CA LYS A 135 6.79 73.11 -11.07
C LYS A 135 8.05 73.84 -11.52
N PHE A 136 9.05 73.14 -12.03
CA PHE A 136 10.24 73.76 -12.60
C PHE A 136 9.89 74.57 -13.85
N LEU A 137 9.08 74.02 -14.76
CA LEU A 137 8.60 74.71 -15.96
C LEU A 137 7.65 75.88 -15.62
N GLU A 138 6.86 75.79 -14.55
CA GLU A 138 6.06 76.92 -14.04
C GLU A 138 6.95 78.05 -13.51
N LEU A 139 8.01 77.72 -12.76
CA LEU A 139 9.01 78.69 -12.28
C LEU A 139 9.86 79.27 -13.41
N GLU A 140 10.25 78.47 -14.40
CA GLU A 140 10.96 78.91 -15.59
C GLU A 140 10.05 79.78 -16.45
N ASN A 141 8.78 79.43 -16.67
CA ASN A 141 7.81 80.24 -17.40
C ASN A 141 7.49 81.56 -16.66
N SER A 142 7.43 81.53 -15.32
CA SER A 142 7.31 82.74 -14.49
C SER A 142 8.56 83.62 -14.59
N THR A 143 9.74 83.00 -14.56
CA THR A 143 11.03 83.69 -14.72
C THR A 143 11.20 84.24 -16.13
N LEU A 144 10.76 83.54 -17.17
CA LEU A 144 10.72 83.99 -18.56
C LEU A 144 9.68 85.09 -18.77
N LYS A 145 8.55 85.08 -18.06
CA LYS A 145 7.60 86.21 -18.04
C LYS A 145 8.20 87.43 -17.34
N GLN A 146 8.86 87.23 -16.20
CA GLN A 146 9.55 88.30 -15.48
C GLN A 146 10.76 88.82 -16.27
N GLN A 147 11.47 87.95 -17.01
CA GLN A 147 12.54 88.31 -17.93
C GLN A 147 12.02 88.92 -19.23
N MET A 148 10.83 88.58 -19.72
CA MET A 148 10.22 89.27 -20.87
C MET A 148 9.68 90.64 -20.47
N ALA A 149 9.12 90.77 -19.27
CA ALA A 149 8.78 92.08 -18.69
C ALA A 149 10.04 92.90 -18.41
N SER A 150 11.07 92.30 -17.80
CA SER A 150 12.33 92.98 -17.53
C SER A 150 13.18 93.18 -18.78
N LEU A 151 13.05 92.40 -19.87
CA LEU A 151 13.61 92.67 -21.21
C LEU A 151 12.69 93.52 -22.08
N CYS A 152 11.48 93.86 -21.62
CA CYS A 152 10.77 95.03 -22.15
C CYS A 152 11.44 96.28 -21.53
N VAL A 153 11.52 96.34 -20.20
CA VAL A 153 12.23 97.41 -19.46
C VAL A 153 13.73 97.46 -19.79
N CYS A 154 14.36 96.34 -20.13
CA CYS A 154 15.78 96.19 -20.44
C CYS A 154 16.05 95.86 -21.90
N SER A 155 15.07 95.87 -22.81
CA SER A 155 15.34 96.29 -24.19
C SER A 155 15.32 97.81 -24.23
N LEU A 156 14.39 98.47 -23.54
CA LEU A 156 14.46 99.91 -23.27
C LEU A 156 15.80 100.29 -22.58
N PHE A 157 16.34 99.45 -21.68
CA PHE A 157 17.66 99.66 -21.04
C PHE A 157 18.88 99.04 -21.75
N PHE A 158 18.82 97.95 -22.53
CA PHE A 158 19.96 97.50 -23.36
C PHE A 158 20.03 98.17 -24.74
N LEU A 159 18.97 98.83 -25.22
CA LEU A 159 19.11 99.90 -26.21
C LEU A 159 19.93 101.08 -25.63
N ALA A 160 20.02 101.20 -24.30
CA ALA A 160 20.91 102.13 -23.60
C ALA A 160 22.23 101.49 -23.08
N LEU A 161 22.35 100.15 -22.95
CA LEU A 161 23.50 99.46 -22.31
C LEU A 161 24.17 98.34 -23.13
N SER A 162 23.66 97.92 -24.29
CA SER A 162 24.48 97.19 -25.29
C SER A 162 25.62 98.07 -25.82
N SER A 163 25.48 99.39 -25.62
CA SER A 163 26.49 100.43 -25.56
C SER A 163 27.74 100.13 -24.72
N CYS A 164 27.73 99.10 -23.86
CA CYS A 164 28.79 98.83 -22.86
C CYS A 164 29.60 97.55 -23.16
N LEU A 165 29.58 96.54 -22.27
CA LEU A 165 30.50 95.37 -22.25
C LEU A 165 29.74 94.12 -21.75
N PHE A 166 29.94 92.86 -22.18
CA PHE A 166 30.88 92.21 -23.12
C PHE A 166 32.38 92.19 -22.68
N PHE A 167 32.82 91.18 -21.90
CA PHE A 167 34.21 91.14 -21.38
C PHE A 167 34.89 89.78 -20.97
N LEU A 168 34.27 88.72 -20.34
CA LEU A 168 35.00 87.91 -19.29
C LEU A 168 34.96 86.31 -19.08
N LEU A 169 34.83 85.41 -20.07
CA LEU A 169 35.34 83.97 -20.07
C LEU A 169 34.70 82.81 -19.19
N ASN A 170 35.41 81.67 -18.88
CA ASN A 170 34.87 80.24 -18.96
C ASN A 170 35.68 79.03 -18.23
N SER A 171 35.15 77.77 -17.99
CA SER A 171 35.85 76.47 -17.48
C SER A 171 35.05 75.06 -17.42
N LYS A 172 35.65 73.80 -17.27
CA LYS A 172 35.06 72.34 -17.20
C LYS A 172 35.98 71.08 -16.73
N ASN A 173 35.49 69.88 -16.19
CA ASN A 173 36.20 68.48 -16.08
C ASN A 173 35.37 67.15 -15.58
N LYS A 174 35.89 65.84 -15.54
CA LYS A 174 35.26 64.47 -15.12
C LYS A 174 36.18 63.18 -14.70
N GLY A 175 35.66 61.94 -14.33
CA GLY A 175 36.40 60.61 -13.99
C GLY A 175 35.62 59.20 -13.72
N THR A 176 36.27 57.98 -13.48
CA THR A 176 35.77 56.50 -13.41
C THR A 176 36.76 55.38 -12.77
N GLU A 177 36.67 53.99 -12.66
CA GLU A 177 35.74 52.82 -12.22
C GLU A 177 36.39 51.31 -12.22
N THR A 178 35.99 50.22 -11.43
CA THR A 178 36.68 48.82 -11.27
C THR A 178 35.89 47.50 -10.72
N LYS A 179 36.23 46.17 -11.01
CA LYS A 179 35.69 44.77 -10.51
C LYS A 179 36.64 43.48 -10.78
N ALA A 180 36.57 42.10 -10.54
CA ALA A 180 35.89 40.89 -9.81
C ALA A 180 36.76 39.50 -10.02
N LYS A 181 36.60 38.13 -9.76
CA LYS A 181 35.79 36.93 -9.16
C LYS A 181 36.70 35.57 -9.12
N LEU A 182 36.53 34.19 -8.86
CA LEU A 182 35.63 32.99 -8.43
C LEU A 182 36.52 31.67 -7.97
N ASN A 183 36.35 30.29 -7.84
CA ASN A 183 35.47 29.03 -8.10
C ASN A 183 35.82 27.64 -7.28
N GLN A 184 35.37 26.35 -7.60
CA GLN A 184 35.33 25.06 -6.72
C GLN A 184 35.27 23.54 -7.37
N TYR A 185 35.40 22.37 -6.61
CA TYR A 185 35.00 20.85 -6.78
C TYR A 185 36.09 19.64 -6.73
N ALA A 186 36.01 18.23 -6.62
CA ALA A 186 35.10 16.98 -6.53
C ALA A 186 35.76 15.56 -6.02
N ASN A 187 35.12 14.31 -5.96
CA ASN A 187 35.66 12.92 -5.46
C ASN A 187 34.79 11.55 -5.70
N ILE A 188 35.25 10.21 -5.57
CA ILE A 188 34.52 8.83 -5.35
C ILE A 188 35.25 7.37 -5.57
N SER A 189 34.89 6.22 -4.83
CA SER A 189 34.76 4.68 -5.14
C SER A 189 35.65 3.40 -4.72
N ASN A 190 35.00 2.30 -4.16
CA ASN A 190 34.94 0.75 -4.31
C ASN A 190 35.99 -0.46 -4.10
N ILE A 191 35.58 -1.57 -3.35
CA ILE A 191 35.51 -3.10 -3.63
C ILE A 191 36.49 -4.30 -3.13
N PHE A 192 35.93 -5.39 -2.47
CA PHE A 192 36.15 -6.93 -2.36
C PHE A 192 37.13 -7.82 -1.46
N THR A 193 36.71 -9.10 -1.07
CA THR A 193 37.39 -10.19 -0.21
C THR A 193 36.88 -11.72 -0.31
N PRO A 194 37.56 -12.82 0.26
CA PRO A 194 37.25 -14.31 0.13
C PRO A 194 37.50 -15.38 1.33
N VAL A 195 37.41 -16.76 1.13
CA VAL A 195 37.91 -18.01 1.91
C VAL A 195 36.87 -18.79 2.87
N ALA A 196 36.82 -20.11 3.34
CA ALA A 196 37.69 -21.32 3.72
C ALA A 196 37.04 -22.81 3.72
N GLU A 197 37.66 -23.88 4.37
CA GLU A 197 37.36 -25.40 4.40
C GLU A 197 37.09 -26.07 5.83
N HIS A 198 37.04 -27.39 6.27
CA HIS A 198 37.27 -28.88 5.93
C HIS A 198 36.57 -29.82 7.05
N GLY A 199 36.53 -31.18 7.37
CA GLY A 199 36.90 -32.64 7.04
C GLY A 199 36.60 -33.61 8.28
N ASP A 200 36.69 -34.98 8.50
CA ASP A 200 36.82 -36.35 7.82
C ASP A 200 36.74 -37.63 8.82
N ASN A 201 36.78 -38.95 8.37
CA ASN A 201 37.04 -40.32 9.07
C ASN A 201 35.90 -41.11 9.88
N ASN A 202 35.81 -42.44 10.34
CA ASN A 202 36.34 -43.89 10.24
C ASN A 202 35.40 -44.90 11.10
N GLN A 203 35.30 -46.27 11.32
CA GLN A 203 35.80 -47.68 10.98
C GLN A 203 34.67 -48.82 11.23
N SER A 204 34.66 -50.15 11.62
CA SER A 204 35.50 -51.30 12.21
C SER A 204 35.02 -52.83 11.94
N LYS A 205 35.04 -53.84 12.90
CA LYS A 205 35.18 -55.39 12.72
C LYS A 205 34.60 -56.29 13.92
N LYS A 206 34.55 -57.67 14.13
CA LYS A 206 34.38 -59.08 13.50
C LYS A 206 34.55 -60.25 14.61
N ASP A 207 34.34 -61.62 14.62
CA ASP A 207 33.73 -62.82 13.88
C ASP A 207 33.75 -64.23 14.71
N MET A 208 33.24 -65.42 14.19
CA MET A 208 33.44 -66.92 14.54
C MET A 208 32.51 -67.73 15.57
N ARG A 209 32.36 -69.11 15.80
CA ARG A 209 32.76 -70.52 15.28
C ARG A 209 31.78 -71.75 15.72
N GLN A 210 32.14 -73.09 15.70
CA GLN A 210 31.22 -74.34 15.75
C GLN A 210 31.84 -75.78 16.17
N ALA A 211 31.06 -76.90 16.47
CA ALA A 211 31.48 -78.33 16.86
C ALA A 211 30.46 -79.57 16.67
N GLN A 212 30.79 -80.91 16.88
CA GLN A 212 29.92 -82.15 16.58
C GLN A 212 30.36 -83.66 17.02
N LYS A 213 29.49 -84.75 16.89
CA LYS A 213 29.65 -86.30 16.68
C LYS A 213 29.92 -87.41 17.80
N GLU A 214 29.77 -88.80 17.74
CA GLU A 214 28.92 -89.90 17.05
C GLU A 214 29.25 -91.48 17.35
N PHE A 215 28.39 -92.52 17.00
CA PHE A 215 28.58 -94.05 16.71
C PHE A 215 28.29 -95.33 17.67
N ARG A 216 28.27 -96.63 17.15
CA ARG A 216 27.92 -98.03 17.75
C ARG A 216 28.33 -99.28 16.83
N PRO A 217 27.98 -100.65 16.88
CA PRO A 217 27.43 -101.74 17.81
C PRO A 217 28.03 -103.26 17.67
N SER A 218 27.27 -104.39 17.95
CA SER A 218 27.43 -105.91 17.64
C SER A 218 28.00 -106.93 18.72
N ASN A 219 28.01 -108.32 18.75
CA ASN A 219 27.64 -109.58 17.95
C ASN A 219 27.52 -110.97 18.80
N ILE A 220 27.20 -112.20 18.25
CA ILE A 220 27.08 -113.59 18.93
C ILE A 220 27.48 -114.85 18.04
N GLN A 221 27.94 -116.00 18.62
CA GLN A 221 27.76 -117.45 18.21
C GLN A 221 28.31 -118.44 19.30
N ASN A 222 27.72 -119.50 19.90
CA ASN A 222 26.52 -120.37 19.77
C ASN A 222 26.83 -121.88 19.49
N MET A 223 26.87 -122.74 20.51
CA MET A 223 26.08 -124.00 20.61
C MET A 223 26.29 -124.85 21.88
N GLN A 224 27.47 -124.88 22.50
CA GLN A 224 27.62 -125.55 23.81
C GLN A 224 26.73 -124.87 24.86
N ASP A 225 26.59 -123.55 24.69
CA ASP A 225 25.63 -122.67 25.32
C ASP A 225 24.21 -123.27 25.38
N THR A 226 23.77 -124.07 24.40
CA THR A 226 22.38 -124.52 24.29
C THR A 226 21.97 -125.56 25.36
N ILE A 227 22.92 -126.30 25.94
CA ILE A 227 22.61 -127.24 27.04
C ILE A 227 22.65 -126.51 28.39
N ASP A 228 23.67 -125.68 28.61
CA ASP A 228 23.73 -124.81 29.79
C ASP A 228 22.55 -123.82 29.81
N TYR A 229 22.08 -123.37 28.64
CA TYR A 229 20.88 -122.55 28.45
C TYR A 229 19.62 -123.21 29.01
N TYR A 230 19.37 -124.51 28.81
CA TYR A 230 18.19 -125.15 29.40
C TYR A 230 18.28 -125.28 30.92
N LYS A 231 19.50 -125.42 31.46
CA LYS A 231 19.72 -125.46 32.91
C LYS A 231 19.60 -124.07 33.54
N GLN A 232 20.21 -123.06 32.92
CA GLN A 232 20.01 -121.63 33.24
C GLN A 232 18.57 -121.16 33.01
N ALA A 233 17.82 -121.77 32.09
CA ALA A 233 16.41 -121.46 31.89
C ALA A 233 15.59 -121.98 33.07
N TYR A 234 15.83 -123.20 33.56
CA TYR A 234 15.12 -123.72 34.73
C TYR A 234 15.51 -123.00 36.03
N GLU A 235 16.81 -122.78 36.27
CA GLU A 235 17.26 -121.98 37.41
C GLU A 235 16.83 -120.51 37.29
N GLY A 236 16.83 -119.97 36.08
CA GLY A 236 16.33 -118.64 35.75
C GLY A 236 14.82 -118.49 35.93
N GLU A 237 14.02 -119.49 35.57
CA GLU A 237 12.59 -119.52 35.89
C GLU A 237 12.35 -119.62 37.40
N ARG A 238 13.14 -120.42 38.13
CA ARG A 238 13.05 -120.47 39.60
C ARG A 238 13.40 -119.11 40.24
N MET A 239 14.46 -118.47 39.78
CA MET A 239 14.85 -117.12 40.21
C MET A 239 13.79 -116.09 39.82
N LYS A 240 13.20 -116.19 38.63
CA LYS A 240 12.13 -115.31 38.14
C LYS A 240 10.83 -115.49 38.94
N VAL A 241 10.50 -116.71 39.38
CA VAL A 241 9.38 -116.96 40.31
C VAL A 241 9.67 -116.30 41.66
N GLN A 242 10.88 -116.43 42.22
CA GLN A 242 11.25 -115.72 43.45
C GLN A 242 11.22 -114.20 43.29
N GLN A 243 11.70 -113.66 42.16
CA GLN A 243 11.61 -112.23 41.84
C GLN A 243 10.16 -111.76 41.75
N LEU A 244 9.29 -112.51 41.05
CA LEU A 244 7.87 -112.20 40.93
C LEU A 244 7.13 -112.28 42.27
N GLN A 245 7.56 -113.14 43.20
CA GLN A 245 7.05 -113.13 44.58
C GLN A 245 7.51 -111.88 45.35
N SER A 246 8.79 -111.50 45.29
CA SER A 246 9.25 -110.25 45.93
C SER A 246 8.63 -108.99 45.31
N GLU A 247 8.39 -108.97 43.99
CA GLU A 247 7.65 -107.91 43.32
C GLU A 247 6.17 -107.86 43.74
N LEU A 248 5.58 -109.00 44.08
CA LEU A 248 4.20 -109.06 44.57
C LEU A 248 4.11 -108.48 45.99
N GLU A 249 4.99 -108.90 46.90
CA GLU A 249 5.08 -108.38 48.27
C GLU A 249 5.41 -106.87 48.29
N GLU A 250 6.29 -106.41 47.40
CA GLU A 250 6.57 -104.97 47.23
C GLU A 250 5.33 -104.21 46.74
N LYS A 251 4.60 -104.74 45.74
CA LYS A 251 3.40 -104.10 45.20
C LYS A 251 2.25 -104.10 46.21
N GLU A 252 2.07 -105.15 47.01
CA GLU A 252 1.11 -105.16 48.11
C GLU A 252 1.48 -104.12 49.19
N SER A 253 2.77 -103.99 49.54
CA SER A 253 3.25 -102.95 50.46
C SER A 253 3.00 -101.52 49.94
N LEU A 254 3.18 -101.30 48.63
CA LEU A 254 2.88 -100.02 47.98
C LEU A 254 1.38 -99.71 47.96
N LEU A 255 0.54 -100.71 47.69
CA LEU A 255 -0.91 -100.55 47.60
C LEU A 255 -1.53 -100.19 48.96
N VAL A 256 -1.03 -100.77 50.06
CA VAL A 256 -1.39 -100.37 51.43
C VAL A 256 -0.99 -98.91 51.71
N LYS A 257 0.23 -98.48 51.34
CA LYS A 257 0.68 -97.10 51.53
C LYS A 257 -0.18 -96.09 50.77
N TRP A 258 -0.55 -96.38 49.52
CA TRP A 258 -1.41 -95.49 48.74
C TRP A 258 -2.78 -95.31 49.40
N SER A 259 -3.40 -96.40 49.87
CA SER A 259 -4.70 -96.36 50.56
C SER A 259 -4.73 -95.57 51.89
N GLN A 260 -3.56 -95.25 52.46
CA GLN A 260 -3.44 -94.46 53.68
C GLN A 260 -3.28 -92.96 53.40
N ASN A 261 -2.67 -92.57 52.28
CA ASN A 261 -2.48 -91.17 51.89
C ASN A 261 -3.77 -90.51 51.36
N ASP A 262 -4.64 -91.28 50.67
CA ASP A 262 -5.82 -90.79 49.93
C ASP A 262 -6.86 -90.00 50.76
N ALA A 263 -6.78 -90.00 52.10
CA ALA A 263 -7.73 -89.33 52.98
C ALA A 263 -7.25 -87.95 53.49
N GLU A 264 -6.00 -87.87 53.98
CA GLU A 264 -5.48 -86.67 54.66
C GLU A 264 -4.96 -85.63 53.64
N ASP A 265 -4.18 -86.07 52.64
CA ASP A 265 -3.72 -85.23 51.52
C ASP A 265 -4.91 -84.59 50.77
N VAL A 266 -5.99 -85.35 50.57
CA VAL A 266 -7.23 -84.87 49.93
C VAL A 266 -7.99 -83.87 50.82
N GLY A 267 -7.87 -83.98 52.15
CA GLY A 267 -8.40 -83.01 53.10
C GLY A 267 -7.67 -81.66 52.99
N GLU A 268 -6.34 -81.67 53.05
CA GLU A 268 -5.52 -80.45 52.90
C GLU A 268 -5.74 -79.79 51.53
N LEU A 269 -5.76 -80.57 50.45
CA LEU A 269 -6.01 -80.04 49.10
C LEU A 269 -7.38 -79.37 48.98
N ARG A 270 -8.44 -79.92 49.61
CA ARG A 270 -9.76 -79.29 49.64
C ARG A 270 -9.75 -77.97 50.42
N GLN A 271 -9.10 -77.93 51.58
CA GLN A 271 -8.98 -76.71 52.38
C GLN A 271 -8.20 -75.63 51.62
N LYS A 272 -7.14 -76.01 50.91
CA LYS A 272 -6.33 -75.11 50.06
C LYS A 272 -7.08 -74.61 48.83
N ILE A 273 -7.95 -75.43 48.23
CA ILE A 273 -8.87 -74.97 47.17
C ILE A 273 -9.81 -73.89 47.71
N ILE A 274 -10.44 -74.12 48.87
CA ILE A 274 -11.33 -73.14 49.51
C ILE A 274 -10.57 -71.84 49.84
N GLU A 275 -9.33 -71.93 50.31
CA GLU A 275 -8.51 -70.74 50.56
C GLU A 275 -8.23 -69.96 49.25
N LEU A 276 -7.81 -70.65 48.19
CA LEU A 276 -7.55 -70.05 46.87
C LEU A 276 -8.81 -69.45 46.24
N GLU A 277 -9.98 -70.07 46.41
CA GLU A 277 -11.27 -69.52 45.96
C GLU A 277 -11.61 -68.21 46.70
N ASN A 278 -11.35 -68.13 48.01
CA ASN A 278 -11.54 -66.91 48.80
C ASN A 278 -10.51 -65.82 48.44
N GLN A 279 -9.25 -66.18 48.19
CA GLN A 279 -8.21 -65.25 47.71
C GLN A 279 -8.57 -64.71 46.31
N LEU A 280 -9.11 -65.55 45.41
CA LEU A 280 -9.56 -65.15 44.08
C LEU A 280 -10.80 -64.23 44.17
N LEU A 281 -11.78 -64.57 45.01
CA LEU A 281 -12.98 -63.77 45.22
C LEU A 281 -12.65 -62.35 45.76
N THR A 282 -11.78 -62.26 46.76
CA THR A 282 -11.34 -60.97 47.33
C THR A 282 -10.51 -60.16 46.34
N THR A 283 -9.59 -60.80 45.61
CA THR A 283 -8.83 -60.15 44.51
C THR A 283 -9.78 -59.60 43.43
N ARG A 284 -10.82 -60.36 43.08
CA ARG A 284 -11.84 -59.93 42.11
C ARG A 284 -12.66 -58.75 42.62
N GLN A 285 -13.09 -58.76 43.89
CA GLN A 285 -13.80 -57.63 44.49
C GLN A 285 -12.95 -56.35 44.48
N PHE A 286 -11.65 -56.46 44.77
CA PHE A 286 -10.70 -55.34 44.68
C PHE A 286 -10.52 -54.85 43.23
N ALA A 287 -10.48 -55.76 42.24
CA ALA A 287 -10.42 -55.39 40.82
C ALA A 287 -11.71 -54.70 40.35
N ASP A 288 -12.89 -55.20 40.73
CA ASP A 288 -14.18 -54.59 40.41
C ASP A 288 -14.32 -53.20 41.07
N GLU A 289 -13.84 -53.03 42.30
CA GLU A 289 -13.89 -51.74 43.01
C GLU A 289 -12.87 -50.72 42.49
N THR A 290 -11.65 -51.13 42.16
CA THR A 290 -10.67 -50.23 41.51
C THR A 290 -11.13 -49.80 40.11
N GLU A 291 -11.80 -50.68 39.35
CA GLU A 291 -12.42 -50.33 38.07
C GLU A 291 -13.63 -49.39 38.23
N ARG A 292 -14.47 -49.55 39.27
CA ARG A 292 -15.53 -48.58 39.61
C ARG A 292 -14.95 -47.19 39.89
N ASN A 293 -13.92 -47.12 40.74
CA ASN A 293 -13.28 -45.85 41.09
C ASN A 293 -12.61 -45.20 39.87
N ARG A 294 -11.93 -45.98 39.02
CA ARG A 294 -11.38 -45.50 37.74
C ARG A 294 -12.47 -44.92 36.82
N ARG A 295 -13.63 -45.58 36.70
CA ARG A 295 -14.79 -45.07 35.95
C ARG A 295 -15.36 -43.79 36.57
N ALA A 296 -15.46 -43.71 37.90
CA ALA A 296 -15.93 -42.52 38.59
C ALA A 296 -15.01 -41.31 38.33
N SER A 297 -13.68 -41.49 38.43
CA SER A 297 -12.71 -40.43 38.13
C SER A 297 -12.75 -40.00 36.65
N ILE A 298 -12.90 -40.94 35.71
CA ILE A 298 -13.03 -40.62 34.27
C ILE A 298 -14.34 -39.85 34.00
N ASN A 299 -15.45 -40.27 34.59
CA ASN A 299 -16.73 -39.56 34.45
C ASN A 299 -16.67 -38.16 35.06
N TYR A 300 -16.03 -37.99 36.21
CA TYR A 300 -15.81 -36.68 36.84
C TYR A 300 -14.98 -35.75 35.93
N LEU A 301 -13.83 -36.23 35.43
CA LEU A 301 -12.97 -35.45 34.55
C LEU A 301 -13.67 -35.11 33.22
N SER A 302 -14.40 -36.06 32.64
CA SER A 302 -15.18 -35.84 31.41
C SER A 302 -16.27 -34.78 31.60
N ASN A 303 -16.99 -34.81 32.74
CA ASN A 303 -17.99 -33.79 33.07
C ASN A 303 -17.35 -32.41 33.33
N GLN A 304 -16.20 -32.36 33.99
CA GLN A 304 -15.45 -31.12 34.22
C GLN A 304 -14.95 -30.51 32.90
N MET A 305 -14.44 -31.34 31.99
CA MET A 305 -14.03 -30.90 30.65
C MET A 305 -15.23 -30.43 29.82
N MET A 306 -16.37 -31.13 29.85
CA MET A 306 -17.59 -30.68 29.15
C MET A 306 -18.10 -29.35 29.70
N SER A 307 -18.09 -29.12 31.02
CA SER A 307 -18.43 -27.80 31.59
C SER A 307 -17.50 -26.72 31.04
N SER A 308 -16.18 -26.92 31.18
CA SER A 308 -15.19 -25.94 30.73
C SER A 308 -15.24 -25.64 29.23
N LEU A 309 -15.69 -26.59 28.40
CA LEU A 309 -15.92 -26.38 26.97
C LEU A 309 -17.19 -25.57 26.70
N VAL A 310 -18.28 -25.83 27.43
CA VAL A 310 -19.54 -25.05 27.35
C VAL A 310 -19.33 -23.61 27.85
N ASP A 311 -18.58 -23.45 28.94
CA ASP A 311 -18.23 -22.13 29.50
C ASP A 311 -17.41 -21.31 28.48
N ALA A 312 -16.39 -21.92 27.85
CA ALA A 312 -15.59 -21.27 26.80
C ALA A 312 -16.38 -21.02 25.49
N GLU A 313 -17.29 -21.93 25.10
CA GLU A 313 -18.20 -21.70 23.97
C GLU A 313 -19.11 -20.49 24.24
N HIS A 314 -19.59 -20.33 25.48
CA HIS A 314 -20.41 -19.18 25.87
C HIS A 314 -19.65 -17.86 25.85
N GLU A 315 -18.41 -17.82 26.36
CA GLU A 315 -17.54 -16.64 26.28
C GLU A 315 -17.25 -16.24 24.82
N HIS A 316 -16.98 -17.22 23.95
CA HIS A 316 -16.82 -16.98 22.52
C HIS A 316 -18.11 -16.51 21.84
N GLU A 317 -19.27 -17.07 22.21
CA GLU A 317 -20.57 -16.62 21.67
C GLU A 317 -20.91 -15.18 22.11
N GLN A 318 -20.55 -14.78 23.34
CA GLN A 318 -20.66 -13.40 23.82
C GLN A 318 -19.72 -12.47 23.05
N SER A 319 -18.44 -12.82 22.91
CA SER A 319 -17.48 -12.03 22.14
C SER A 319 -17.93 -11.83 20.68
N ILE A 320 -18.51 -12.86 20.06
CA ILE A 320 -19.11 -12.76 18.72
C ILE A 320 -20.32 -11.82 18.69
N LYS A 321 -21.13 -11.74 19.74
CA LYS A 321 -22.25 -10.77 19.85
C LYS A 321 -21.73 -9.34 19.96
N GLU A 322 -20.72 -9.09 20.78
CA GLU A 322 -20.08 -7.77 20.96
C GLU A 322 -19.38 -7.29 19.67
N LEU A 323 -18.69 -8.19 18.96
CA LEU A 323 -18.10 -7.91 17.64
C LEU A 323 -19.17 -7.60 16.58
N ARG A 324 -20.32 -8.28 16.60
CA ARG A 324 -21.45 -7.97 15.69
C ARG A 324 -22.07 -6.60 16.01
N GLU A 325 -22.15 -6.21 17.28
CA GLU A 325 -22.68 -4.88 17.65
C GLU A 325 -21.71 -3.74 17.31
N THR A 326 -20.40 -3.92 17.53
CA THR A 326 -19.39 -2.92 17.13
C THR A 326 -19.37 -2.72 15.61
N ILE A 327 -19.40 -3.80 14.81
CA ILE A 327 -19.56 -3.71 13.33
C ILE A 327 -20.82 -2.91 12.97
N LYS A 328 -21.98 -3.26 13.54
CA LYS A 328 -23.27 -2.59 13.30
C LYS A 328 -23.26 -1.10 13.68
N ASN A 329 -22.43 -0.70 14.64
CA ASN A 329 -22.27 0.71 15.01
C ASN A 329 -21.32 1.46 14.07
N LEU A 330 -20.21 0.83 13.64
CA LEU A 330 -19.32 1.36 12.61
C LEU A 330 -20.03 1.51 11.24
N GLU A 331 -20.97 0.63 10.89
CA GLU A 331 -21.79 0.77 9.69
C GLU A 331 -22.70 2.00 9.74
N LYS A 332 -23.34 2.28 10.89
CA LYS A 332 -24.11 3.52 11.10
C LYS A 332 -23.22 4.76 11.02
N GLU A 333 -22.03 4.72 11.62
CA GLU A 333 -21.07 5.83 11.59
C GLU A 333 -20.63 6.13 10.15
N LYS A 334 -20.25 5.10 9.39
CA LYS A 334 -19.96 5.20 7.96
C LYS A 334 -21.12 5.80 7.16
N GLN A 335 -22.37 5.39 7.44
CA GLN A 335 -23.56 5.96 6.81
C GLN A 335 -23.77 7.45 7.16
N ASN A 336 -23.53 7.83 8.42
CA ASN A 336 -23.59 9.20 8.90
C ASN A 336 -22.51 10.07 8.23
N LEU A 337 -21.25 9.65 8.26
CA LEU A 337 -20.12 10.33 7.62
C LEU A 337 -20.33 10.50 6.11
N ASN A 338 -20.81 9.47 5.41
CA ASN A 338 -21.14 9.58 3.99
C ASN A 338 -22.27 10.61 3.72
N SER A 339 -23.26 10.67 4.62
CA SER A 339 -24.35 11.66 4.54
C SER A 339 -23.85 13.09 4.80
N GLN A 340 -22.94 13.27 5.76
CA GLN A 340 -22.28 14.55 6.04
C GLN A 340 -21.41 15.01 4.87
N MET A 341 -20.62 14.11 4.28
CA MET A 341 -19.82 14.37 3.07
C MET A 341 -20.70 14.86 1.91
N HIS A 342 -21.82 14.19 1.63
CA HIS A 342 -22.75 14.65 0.58
C HIS A 342 -23.39 16.01 0.90
N ALA A 343 -23.68 16.29 2.18
CA ALA A 343 -24.20 17.60 2.60
C ALA A 343 -23.15 18.71 2.47
N GLU A 344 -21.88 18.44 2.81
CA GLU A 344 -20.79 19.40 2.64
C GLU A 344 -20.47 19.64 1.16
N GLU A 345 -20.43 18.59 0.34
CA GLU A 345 -20.23 18.69 -1.11
C GLU A 345 -21.36 19.51 -1.78
N LYS A 346 -22.60 19.41 -1.29
CA LYS A 346 -23.70 20.28 -1.71
C LYS A 346 -23.49 21.74 -1.30
N LYS A 347 -22.99 22.02 -0.08
CA LYS A 347 -22.62 23.38 0.36
C LYS A 347 -21.49 23.96 -0.49
N ARG A 348 -20.42 23.19 -0.75
CA ARG A 348 -19.30 23.57 -1.62
C ARG A 348 -19.79 23.95 -3.02
N LYS A 349 -20.69 23.15 -3.61
CA LYS A 349 -21.31 23.44 -4.91
C LYS A 349 -22.16 24.72 -4.91
N SER A 350 -22.94 24.97 -3.86
CA SER A 350 -23.70 26.23 -3.71
C SER A 350 -22.77 27.44 -3.62
N SER A 351 -21.84 27.41 -2.67
CA SER A 351 -20.88 28.50 -2.44
C SER A 351 -20.02 28.80 -3.68
N ASN A 352 -19.57 27.77 -4.40
CA ASN A 352 -18.79 27.98 -5.62
C ASN A 352 -19.64 28.57 -6.77
N ALA A 353 -20.94 28.26 -6.83
CA ALA A 353 -21.87 28.89 -7.78
C ALA A 353 -22.18 30.36 -7.38
N GLU A 354 -22.37 30.64 -6.10
CA GLU A 354 -22.55 32.00 -5.54
C GLU A 354 -21.32 32.89 -5.80
N VAL A 355 -20.12 32.36 -5.57
CA VAL A 355 -18.84 33.03 -5.88
C VAL A 355 -18.68 33.25 -7.38
N SER A 356 -19.00 32.26 -8.21
CA SER A 356 -18.96 32.40 -9.67
C SER A 356 -19.94 33.46 -10.19
N ALA A 357 -21.18 33.48 -9.70
CA ALA A 357 -22.17 34.49 -10.04
C ALA A 357 -21.75 35.89 -9.56
N THR A 358 -21.15 35.99 -8.37
CA THR A 358 -20.63 37.26 -7.85
C THR A 358 -19.47 37.79 -8.68
N MET A 359 -18.54 36.93 -9.12
CA MET A 359 -17.48 37.33 -10.05
C MET A 359 -18.02 37.72 -11.43
N PHE A 360 -18.99 36.97 -11.97
CA PHE A 360 -19.62 37.30 -13.26
C PHE A 360 -20.33 38.66 -13.21
N ASN A 361 -21.11 38.93 -12.16
CA ASN A 361 -21.77 40.22 -11.96
C ASN A 361 -20.76 41.38 -11.82
N LYS A 362 -19.63 41.17 -11.14
CA LYS A 362 -18.55 42.17 -11.06
C LYS A 362 -17.88 42.41 -12.42
N LEU A 363 -17.64 41.35 -13.20
CA LEU A 363 -17.07 41.46 -14.54
C LEU A 363 -18.00 42.28 -15.46
N LEU A 364 -19.30 41.97 -15.43
CA LEU A 364 -20.33 42.65 -16.22
C LEU A 364 -20.44 44.15 -15.85
N LEU A 365 -20.32 44.50 -14.57
CA LEU A 365 -20.29 45.90 -14.13
C LEU A 365 -19.05 46.62 -14.65
N VAL A 366 -17.86 46.00 -14.61
CA VAL A 366 -16.62 46.58 -15.15
C VAL A 366 -16.69 46.75 -16.68
N GLU A 367 -17.35 45.83 -17.40
CA GLU A 367 -17.61 45.99 -18.84
C GLU A 367 -18.55 47.18 -19.12
N GLN A 368 -19.63 47.33 -18.34
CA GLN A 368 -20.56 48.46 -18.46
C GLN A 368 -19.90 49.81 -18.12
N GLU A 369 -19.06 49.85 -17.07
CA GLU A 369 -18.28 51.04 -16.71
C GLU A 369 -17.31 51.43 -17.83
N LYS A 370 -16.59 50.45 -18.39
CA LYS A 370 -15.65 50.63 -19.51
C LYS A 370 -16.33 51.13 -20.78
N ASP A 371 -17.49 50.59 -21.16
CA ASP A 371 -18.24 51.09 -22.31
C ASP A 371 -18.80 52.51 -22.05
N GLY A 372 -19.21 52.81 -20.81
CA GLY A 372 -19.59 54.16 -20.40
C GLY A 372 -18.43 55.16 -20.37
N GLU A 373 -17.19 54.72 -20.14
CA GLU A 373 -15.98 55.55 -20.32
C GLU A 373 -15.65 55.74 -21.80
N LYS A 374 -15.66 54.67 -22.59
CA LYS A 374 -15.47 54.71 -24.04
C LYS A 374 -16.41 55.71 -24.70
N GLN A 375 -17.70 55.70 -24.37
CA GLN A 375 -18.68 56.64 -24.90
C GLN A 375 -18.33 58.10 -24.57
N LYS A 376 -17.85 58.39 -23.35
CA LYS A 376 -17.38 59.74 -22.97
C LYS A 376 -16.16 60.18 -23.77
N TYR A 377 -15.25 59.26 -24.11
CA TYR A 377 -14.09 59.55 -24.97
C TYR A 377 -14.51 59.77 -26.43
N GLU A 378 -15.44 58.97 -26.96
CA GLU A 378 -15.99 59.16 -28.31
C GLU A 378 -16.72 60.52 -28.44
N GLU A 379 -17.50 60.92 -27.43
CA GLU A 379 -18.07 62.27 -27.34
C GLU A 379 -17.01 63.39 -27.30
N GLN A 380 -15.89 63.19 -26.60
CA GLN A 380 -14.80 64.18 -26.54
C GLN A 380 -14.11 64.30 -27.90
N ILE A 381 -13.84 63.18 -28.57
CA ILE A 381 -13.27 63.14 -29.92
C ILE A 381 -14.16 63.93 -30.89
N GLN A 382 -15.47 63.66 -30.93
CA GLN A 382 -16.41 64.41 -31.78
C GLN A 382 -16.39 65.94 -31.49
N LYS A 383 -16.34 66.33 -30.21
CA LYS A 383 -16.26 67.74 -29.80
C LYS A 383 -14.96 68.41 -30.25
N TYR A 384 -13.85 67.68 -30.31
CA TYR A 384 -12.58 68.18 -30.86
C TYR A 384 -12.58 68.19 -32.41
N GLU A 385 -13.16 67.20 -33.07
CA GLU A 385 -13.33 67.18 -34.53
C GLU A 385 -14.18 68.37 -35.03
N GLU A 386 -15.27 68.69 -34.34
CA GLU A 386 -16.06 69.90 -34.59
C GLU A 386 -15.22 71.19 -34.46
N GLN A 387 -14.39 71.29 -33.43
CA GLN A 387 -13.53 72.47 -33.21
C GLN A 387 -12.50 72.60 -34.33
N ILE A 388 -11.88 71.49 -34.74
CA ILE A 388 -10.92 71.46 -35.86
C ILE A 388 -11.60 71.89 -37.16
N GLN A 389 -12.82 71.41 -37.47
CA GLN A 389 -13.56 71.85 -38.66
C GLN A 389 -13.90 73.35 -38.61
N LYS A 390 -14.34 73.88 -37.46
CA LYS A 390 -14.63 75.31 -37.27
C LYS A 390 -13.38 76.18 -37.49
N LEU A 391 -12.23 75.77 -36.95
CA LEU A 391 -10.94 76.45 -37.16
C LEU A 391 -10.47 76.39 -38.62
N GLN A 392 -10.66 75.26 -39.31
CA GLN A 392 -10.35 75.12 -40.74
C GLN A 392 -11.22 76.06 -41.61
N GLN A 393 -12.52 76.18 -41.30
CA GLN A 393 -13.42 77.11 -42.00
C GLN A 393 -13.00 78.57 -41.78
N GLN A 394 -12.64 78.96 -40.55
CA GLN A 394 -12.14 80.31 -40.24
C GLN A 394 -10.83 80.61 -40.99
N LEU A 395 -9.90 79.66 -41.07
CA LEU A 395 -8.67 79.81 -41.85
C LEU A 395 -8.96 80.02 -43.35
N GLN A 396 -9.91 79.29 -43.94
CA GLN A 396 -10.32 79.50 -45.34
C GLN A 396 -10.96 80.87 -45.57
N GLN A 397 -11.77 81.37 -44.63
CA GLN A 397 -12.37 82.72 -44.71
C GLN A 397 -11.29 83.81 -44.63
N LEU A 398 -10.36 83.71 -43.68
CA LEU A 398 -9.23 84.64 -43.56
C LEU A 398 -8.33 84.63 -44.81
N GLN A 399 -8.11 83.45 -45.42
CA GLN A 399 -7.39 83.33 -46.69
C GLN A 399 -8.12 84.03 -47.86
N LYS A 400 -9.45 83.88 -47.97
CA LYS A 400 -10.25 84.58 -49.00
C LYS A 400 -10.24 86.11 -48.82
N ASN A 401 -10.42 86.59 -47.60
CA ASN A 401 -10.47 88.03 -47.33
C ASN A 401 -9.12 88.71 -47.61
N LYS A 402 -8.01 88.00 -47.36
CA LYS A 402 -6.65 88.47 -47.67
C LYS A 402 -6.36 88.69 -49.17
N THR A 403 -7.28 88.29 -50.06
CA THR A 403 -7.18 88.51 -51.51
C THR A 403 -7.98 89.71 -52.06
N MET A 404 -8.68 90.50 -51.24
CA MET A 404 -9.61 91.53 -51.78
C MET A 404 -9.49 92.98 -51.25
N GLU A 405 -8.69 93.29 -50.22
CA GLU A 405 -8.62 94.67 -49.69
C GLU A 405 -7.22 95.31 -49.71
N THR A 406 -7.17 96.56 -50.19
CA THR A 406 -6.01 97.47 -50.13
C THR A 406 -5.81 98.03 -48.70
N PRO A 407 -4.56 98.38 -48.31
CA PRO A 407 -4.19 98.43 -46.90
C PRO A 407 -4.62 99.69 -46.14
N GLN A 408 -5.24 99.49 -44.97
CA GLN A 408 -5.13 100.41 -43.83
C GLN A 408 -4.30 99.77 -42.72
N LEU A 409 -3.41 100.56 -42.10
CA LEU A 409 -2.22 100.01 -41.44
C LEU A 409 -2.48 99.35 -40.06
N ASN A 410 -3.57 99.67 -39.37
CA ASN A 410 -3.81 99.20 -38.01
C ASN A 410 -4.50 97.82 -37.93
N SER A 411 -5.43 97.49 -38.84
CA SER A 411 -6.14 96.20 -38.82
C SER A 411 -5.22 95.01 -39.14
N GLN A 412 -4.14 95.24 -39.88
CA GLN A 412 -3.12 94.23 -40.15
C GLN A 412 -2.48 93.67 -38.87
N GLN A 413 -2.29 94.48 -37.82
CA GLN A 413 -1.55 94.05 -36.63
C GLN A 413 -2.36 93.09 -35.74
N GLU A 414 -3.68 93.28 -35.65
CA GLU A 414 -4.58 92.35 -34.94
C GLU A 414 -4.80 91.05 -35.72
N HIS A 415 -5.00 91.13 -37.04
CA HIS A 415 -5.05 89.92 -37.87
C HIS A 415 -3.73 89.14 -37.85
N GLN A 416 -2.57 89.80 -37.82
CA GLN A 416 -1.28 89.11 -37.69
C GLN A 416 -1.16 88.39 -36.32
N LYS A 417 -1.68 88.98 -35.23
CA LYS A 417 -1.80 88.31 -33.92
C LYS A 417 -2.71 87.08 -33.98
N GLN A 418 -3.91 87.20 -34.56
CA GLN A 418 -4.84 86.07 -34.71
C GLN A 418 -4.24 84.94 -35.55
N VAL A 419 -3.59 85.27 -36.67
CA VAL A 419 -2.92 84.29 -37.53
C VAL A 419 -1.80 83.56 -36.79
N ASN A 420 -0.97 84.26 -36.02
CA ASN A 420 0.07 83.63 -35.21
C ASN A 420 -0.53 82.71 -34.12
N GLN A 421 -1.61 83.14 -33.44
CA GLN A 421 -2.26 82.35 -32.40
C GLN A 421 -2.93 81.07 -32.96
N LEU A 422 -3.52 81.16 -34.17
CA LEU A 422 -4.02 79.99 -34.90
C LEU A 422 -2.87 79.06 -35.36
N LEU A 423 -1.71 79.62 -35.72
CA LEU A 423 -0.54 78.85 -36.12
C LEU A 423 0.03 78.04 -34.92
N ASP A 424 0.09 78.63 -33.74
CA ASP A 424 0.50 77.93 -32.51
C ASP A 424 -0.49 76.82 -32.13
N GLN A 425 -1.81 77.05 -32.25
CA GLN A 425 -2.82 76.01 -32.05
C GLN A 425 -2.68 74.87 -33.08
N LEU A 426 -2.41 75.20 -34.35
CA LEU A 426 -2.16 74.20 -35.39
C LEU A 426 -0.91 73.37 -35.12
N ASN A 427 0.16 74.01 -34.61
CA ASN A 427 1.39 73.33 -34.21
C ASN A 427 1.18 72.41 -32.99
N GLN A 428 0.37 72.83 -32.01
CA GLN A 428 0.00 71.99 -30.86
C GLN A 428 -0.86 70.78 -31.27
N LEU A 429 -1.85 70.98 -32.14
CA LEU A 429 -2.64 69.87 -32.72
C LEU A 429 -1.75 68.90 -33.51
N LYS A 430 -0.75 69.42 -34.23
CA LYS A 430 0.20 68.61 -34.98
C LYS A 430 1.10 67.78 -34.07
N THR A 431 1.65 68.34 -32.98
CA THR A 431 2.45 67.55 -32.03
C THR A 431 1.62 66.48 -31.32
N VAL A 432 0.34 66.73 -31.00
CA VAL A 432 -0.58 65.71 -30.47
C VAL A 432 -0.81 64.60 -31.50
N ALA A 433 -1.01 64.94 -32.78
CA ALA A 433 -1.18 63.95 -33.86
C ALA A 433 0.09 63.11 -34.09
N ASP A 434 1.28 63.73 -34.05
CA ASP A 434 2.56 63.03 -34.19
C ASP A 434 2.85 62.12 -32.97
N ILE A 435 2.47 62.53 -31.75
CA ILE A 435 2.51 61.67 -30.54
C ILE A 435 1.57 60.48 -30.68
N HIS A 436 0.30 60.69 -31.08
CA HIS A 436 -0.63 59.59 -31.32
C HIS A 436 -0.08 58.60 -32.35
N ARG A 437 0.54 59.11 -33.42
CA ARG A 437 1.18 58.31 -34.47
C ARG A 437 2.39 57.51 -33.97
N GLN A 438 3.15 58.02 -32.99
CA GLN A 438 4.20 57.26 -32.30
C GLN A 438 3.63 56.20 -31.35
N CYS A 439 2.54 56.49 -30.64
CA CYS A 439 1.90 55.52 -29.74
C CYS A 439 1.20 54.37 -30.48
N GLN A 440 0.68 54.60 -31.69
CA GLN A 440 -0.08 53.61 -32.45
C GLN A 440 0.62 52.24 -32.65
N PRO A 441 1.90 52.15 -33.10
CA PRO A 441 2.58 50.85 -33.21
C PRO A 441 2.78 50.14 -31.86
N HIS A 442 2.90 50.88 -30.74
CA HIS A 442 2.95 50.26 -29.41
C HIS A 442 1.59 49.65 -29.02
N ILE A 443 0.48 50.31 -29.36
CA ILE A 443 -0.88 49.77 -29.17
C ILE A 443 -1.07 48.50 -30.03
N THR A 444 -0.65 48.52 -31.29
CA THR A 444 -0.70 47.33 -32.17
C THR A 444 0.11 46.16 -31.58
N ALA A 445 1.36 46.39 -31.19
CA ALA A 445 2.21 45.35 -30.62
C ALA A 445 1.69 44.79 -29.27
N LEU A 446 1.00 45.61 -28.47
CA LEU A 446 0.31 45.14 -27.26
C LEU A 446 -0.89 44.26 -27.61
N ASN A 447 -1.70 44.64 -28.59
CA ASN A 447 -2.85 43.84 -29.04
C ASN A 447 -2.42 42.49 -29.65
N GLU A 448 -1.36 42.47 -30.46
CA GLU A 448 -0.75 41.23 -30.98
C GLU A 448 -0.28 40.31 -29.84
N ARG A 449 0.35 40.89 -28.81
CA ARG A 449 0.80 40.15 -27.63
C ARG A 449 -0.36 39.62 -26.78
N ILE A 450 -1.47 40.35 -26.68
CA ILE A 450 -2.70 39.89 -26.02
C ILE A 450 -3.27 38.68 -26.78
N ALA A 451 -3.48 38.80 -28.10
CA ALA A 451 -4.01 37.71 -28.93
C ALA A 451 -3.13 36.44 -28.88
N HIS A 452 -1.80 36.59 -28.84
CA HIS A 452 -0.87 35.49 -28.64
C HIS A 452 -1.04 34.82 -27.25
N LEU A 453 -1.20 35.61 -26.18
CA LEU A 453 -1.41 35.08 -24.83
C LEU A 453 -2.77 34.38 -24.69
N GLU A 454 -3.82 34.90 -25.32
CA GLU A 454 -5.15 34.27 -25.37
C GLU A 454 -5.11 32.94 -26.12
N THR A 455 -4.43 32.90 -27.28
CA THR A 455 -4.22 31.67 -28.06
C THR A 455 -3.45 30.63 -27.25
N SER A 456 -2.35 31.03 -26.59
CA SER A 456 -1.54 30.16 -25.72
C SER A 456 -2.34 29.61 -24.53
N LYS A 457 -3.19 30.45 -23.91
CA LYS A 457 -4.09 30.06 -22.83
C LYS A 457 -5.11 29.01 -23.28
N LEU A 458 -5.69 29.15 -24.47
CA LEU A 458 -6.61 28.17 -25.03
C LEU A 458 -5.92 26.81 -25.27
N VAL A 459 -4.73 26.79 -25.87
CA VAL A 459 -3.94 25.56 -26.09
C VAL A 459 -3.62 24.83 -24.76
N MET A 460 -3.28 25.57 -23.70
CA MET A 460 -3.08 24.97 -22.37
C MET A 460 -4.37 24.37 -21.78
N ILE A 461 -5.52 25.00 -22.00
CA ILE A 461 -6.83 24.49 -21.57
C ILE A 461 -7.20 23.22 -22.35
N GLU A 462 -6.91 23.15 -23.64
CA GLU A 462 -7.14 21.96 -24.47
C GLU A 462 -6.28 20.77 -24.03
N GLU A 463 -4.98 20.96 -23.81
CA GLU A 463 -4.09 19.88 -23.34
C GLU A 463 -4.45 19.40 -21.93
N CYS A 464 -4.82 20.32 -21.02
CA CYS A 464 -5.32 19.97 -19.69
C CYS A 464 -6.60 19.11 -19.77
N ASN A 465 -7.56 19.48 -20.64
CA ASN A 465 -8.75 18.68 -20.91
C ASN A 465 -8.41 17.31 -21.53
N ARG A 466 -7.41 17.25 -22.42
CA ARG A 466 -6.92 15.99 -23.01
C ARG A 466 -6.37 15.05 -21.95
N GLN A 467 -5.52 15.55 -21.05
CA GLN A 467 -4.94 14.78 -19.94
C GLN A 467 -6.01 14.31 -18.94
N MET A 468 -6.97 15.18 -18.58
CA MET A 468 -8.12 14.80 -17.75
C MET A 468 -8.97 13.68 -18.37
N ASN A 469 -9.16 13.69 -19.70
CA ASN A 469 -9.91 12.64 -20.40
C ASN A 469 -9.11 11.33 -20.53
N LEU A 470 -7.78 11.38 -20.61
CA LEU A 470 -6.92 10.20 -20.49
C LEU A 470 -7.01 9.59 -19.09
N LEU A 471 -6.92 10.38 -18.02
CA LEU A 471 -7.08 9.93 -16.63
C LEU A 471 -8.45 9.29 -16.37
N ARG A 472 -9.54 9.94 -16.81
CA ARG A 472 -10.91 9.38 -16.79
C ARG A 472 -11.03 8.06 -17.56
N THR A 473 -10.17 7.82 -18.54
CA THR A 473 -10.18 6.57 -19.33
C THR A 473 -9.36 5.48 -18.66
N GLY A 474 -8.19 5.81 -18.10
CA GLY A 474 -7.41 4.90 -17.25
C GLY A 474 -8.22 4.40 -16.04
N LEU A 475 -8.90 5.29 -15.31
CA LEU A 475 -9.80 4.92 -14.21
C LEU A 475 -10.93 3.97 -14.65
N ARG A 476 -11.53 4.19 -15.82
CA ARG A 476 -12.57 3.30 -16.39
C ARG A 476 -12.04 1.94 -16.88
N VAL A 477 -10.73 1.81 -17.11
CA VAL A 477 -10.08 0.52 -17.41
C VAL A 477 -9.67 -0.20 -16.13
N MET A 478 -9.22 0.52 -15.11
CA MET A 478 -8.89 -0.07 -13.80
C MET A 478 -10.13 -0.57 -13.08
N ASN A 479 -11.23 0.19 -13.04
CA ASN A 479 -12.51 -0.22 -12.43
C ASN A 479 -13.27 -1.32 -13.22
N LYS A 480 -12.62 -1.97 -14.19
CA LYS A 480 -13.14 -3.12 -14.96
C LYS A 480 -12.28 -4.38 -14.79
N LYS A 481 -11.27 -4.33 -13.91
CA LYS A 481 -10.48 -5.46 -13.45
C LYS A 481 -10.80 -5.77 -12.00
#